data_AF-X0WRW4-F1
#
_entry.id   AF-X0WRW4-F1
#
_cell.length_a   1.000
_cell.length_b   1.000
_cell.length_c   1.000
_cell.angle_alpha   90.00
_cell.angle_beta   90.00
_cell.angle_gamma   90.00
#
_symmetry.space_group_name_H-M   'P 1'
#
loop_
_entity.id
_entity.type
_entity.pdbx_description
1 polymer ?
#
loop_
_entity_poly.entity_id
_entity_poly.type
_entity_poly.pdbx_seq_one_letter_code
_entity_poly.pdbx_strand_id
1 'polypeptide(L)' 'MATLDHILDPVIIENDVWIGAHAVINSGVKIGNGVVVAAGAGVRDDVEDYQIVGGVPAEVIGNRRSG' A
#
# COMPACT_ATOMS: atom_id res chain seq x y z
N MET A 1 22.61 13.33 -8.07
CA MET A 1 21.36 13.58 -8.81
C MET A 1 20.66 12.26 -9.15
N ALA A 2 20.61 11.32 -8.18
CA ALA A 2 19.89 10.04 -8.24
C ALA A 2 19.15 9.74 -6.92
N THR A 3 19.22 10.69 -5.96
CA THR A 3 18.66 10.58 -4.62
C THR A 3 17.41 11.44 -4.42
N LEU A 4 17.03 12.24 -5.41
CA LEU A 4 15.81 13.05 -5.34
C LEU A 4 14.64 12.39 -6.07
N ASP A 5 14.94 11.61 -7.12
CA ASP A 5 13.93 11.01 -7.99
C ASP A 5 12.97 10.12 -7.19
N HIS A 6 13.51 9.26 -6.32
CA HIS A 6 12.72 8.34 -5.49
C HIS A 6 11.86 9.01 -4.41
N ILE A 7 12.07 10.29 -4.10
CA ILE A 7 11.27 11.06 -3.12
C ILE A 7 10.10 11.78 -3.81
N LEU A 8 10.22 12.01 -5.12
CA LEU A 8 9.21 12.69 -5.93
C LEU A 8 8.29 11.71 -6.67
N ASP A 9 8.60 10.41 -6.62
CA ASP A 9 7.79 9.38 -7.26
C ASP A 9 6.37 9.36 -6.67
N PRO A 10 5.34 9.48 -7.54
CA PRO A 10 3.98 9.58 -7.07
C PRO A 10 3.54 8.29 -6.38
N VAL A 11 2.78 8.44 -5.29
CA VAL A 11 1.99 7.33 -4.74
C VAL A 11 0.72 7.21 -5.57
N ILE A 12 0.46 6.00 -6.08
CA ILE A 12 -0.74 5.72 -6.87
C ILE A 12 -1.68 4.88 -6.00
N ILE A 13 -2.88 5.41 -5.74
CA ILE A 13 -3.96 4.70 -5.06
C ILE A 13 -5.06 4.48 -6.08
N GLU A 14 -5.30 3.22 -6.43
CA GLU A 14 -6.34 2.83 -7.39
C GLU A 14 -7.74 2.85 -6.74
N ASN A 15 -8.73 2.25 -7.39
CA ASN A 15 -10.14 2.35 -6.98
C ASN A 15 -10.47 1.44 -5.78
N ASP A 16 -11.46 1.84 -4.97
CA ASP A 16 -12.03 1.05 -3.86
C ASP A 16 -11.03 0.60 -2.78
N VAL A 17 -9.93 1.33 -2.62
CA VAL A 17 -8.91 1.07 -1.60
C VAL A 17 -9.39 1.56 -0.24
N TRP A 18 -9.22 0.72 0.79
CA TRP A 18 -9.43 1.12 2.18
C TRP A 18 -8.09 1.27 2.91
N ILE A 19 -7.80 2.48 3.40
CA ILE A 19 -6.58 2.78 4.16
C ILE A 19 -6.92 2.98 5.64
N GLY A 20 -6.37 2.14 6.49
CA GLY A 20 -6.50 2.22 7.94
C GLY A 20 -5.79 3.44 8.53
N ALA A 21 -6.24 3.85 9.72
CA ALA A 21 -5.67 5.00 10.42
C ALA A 21 -4.16 4.82 10.66
N HIS A 22 -3.39 5.91 10.49
CA HIS A 22 -1.94 5.95 10.67
C HIS A 22 -1.13 4.97 9.80
N ALA A 23 -1.69 4.45 8.71
CA ALA A 23 -0.88 3.79 7.70
C ALA A 23 0.09 4.79 7.03
N VAL A 24 1.30 4.32 6.73
CA VAL A 24 2.34 5.06 6.02
C VAL A 24 2.59 4.34 4.70
N ILE A 25 2.49 5.08 3.59
CA ILE A 25 2.76 4.57 2.23
C ILE A 25 3.98 5.32 1.70
N ASN A 26 5.02 4.58 1.33
CA ASN A 26 6.26 5.18 0.84
C ASN A 26 6.09 5.74 -0.58
N SER A 27 6.91 6.74 -0.91
CA SER A 27 7.03 7.31 -2.26
C SER A 27 7.23 6.23 -3.32
N GLY A 28 6.59 6.40 -4.47
CA GLY A 28 6.64 5.47 -5.60
C GLY A 28 5.80 4.20 -5.49
N VAL A 29 5.15 3.94 -4.34
CA VAL A 29 4.29 2.76 -4.18
C VAL A 29 2.98 2.90 -4.93
N LYS A 30 2.61 1.83 -5.64
CA LYS A 30 1.28 1.61 -6.22
C LYS A 30 0.44 0.67 -5.34
N ILE A 31 -0.76 1.13 -4.98
CA ILE A 31 -1.79 0.33 -4.31
C ILE A 31 -2.86 -0.05 -5.34
N GLY A 32 -2.99 -1.35 -5.61
CA GLY A 32 -3.96 -1.93 -6.53
C GLY A 32 -5.43 -1.75 -6.11
N ASN A 33 -6.34 -2.11 -7.02
CA ASN A 33 -7.78 -1.94 -6.83
C ASN A 33 -8.29 -2.81 -5.67
N GLY A 34 -9.17 -2.24 -4.85
CA GLY A 34 -9.85 -2.97 -3.78
C GLY A 34 -8.95 -3.41 -2.62
N VAL A 35 -7.69 -2.96 -2.57
CA VAL A 35 -6.75 -3.30 -1.49
C VAL A 35 -7.25 -2.79 -0.13
N VAL A 36 -6.94 -3.52 0.93
CA VAL A 36 -7.15 -3.09 2.32
C VAL A 36 -5.79 -2.97 3.02
N VAL A 37 -5.46 -1.76 3.47
CA VAL A 37 -4.27 -1.47 4.27
C VAL A 37 -4.68 -1.36 5.73
N ALA A 38 -4.16 -2.24 6.59
CA ALA A 38 -4.46 -2.23 8.02
C ALA A 38 -3.98 -0.95 8.72
N ALA A 39 -4.59 -0.61 9.85
CA ALA A 39 -4.16 0.54 10.65
C ALA A 39 -2.70 0.38 11.10
N GLY A 40 -1.92 1.47 11.04
CA GLY A 40 -0.51 1.49 11.41
C GLY A 40 0.43 0.74 10.45
N ALA A 41 -0.04 0.29 9.28
CA ALA A 41 0.81 -0.45 8.34
C ALA A 41 1.86 0.45 7.67
N GLY A 42 3.06 -0.07 7.45
CA GLY A 42 4.16 0.60 6.75
C GLY A 42 4.40 -0.04 5.38
N VAL A 43 3.79 0.50 4.34
CA VAL A 43 3.82 -0.02 2.97
C VAL A 43 5.03 0.54 2.23
N ARG A 44 5.95 -0.34 1.83
CA ARG A 44 7.21 0.02 1.15
C ARG A 44 7.32 -0.52 -0.28
N ASP A 45 6.45 -1.45 -0.65
CA ASP A 45 6.43 -2.17 -1.92
C ASP A 45 5.01 -2.09 -2.52
N ASP A 46 4.88 -2.27 -3.84
CA ASP A 46 3.59 -2.28 -4.53
C ASP A 46 2.67 -3.39 -3.99
N VAL A 47 1.37 -3.12 -3.95
CA VAL A 47 0.35 -4.05 -3.45
C VAL A 47 -0.61 -4.41 -4.56
N GLU A 48 -0.75 -5.71 -4.82
CA GLU A 48 -1.59 -6.23 -5.90
C GLU A 48 -3.09 -6.12 -5.57
N ASP A 49 -3.91 -6.08 -6.61
CA ASP A 49 -5.36 -5.96 -6.51
C ASP A 49 -5.99 -6.95 -5.50
N TYR A 50 -6.91 -6.45 -4.67
CA TYR A 50 -7.69 -7.18 -3.67
C TYR A 50 -6.88 -7.80 -2.51
N GLN A 51 -5.58 -7.50 -2.37
CA GLN A 51 -4.82 -7.94 -1.20
C GLN A 51 -5.22 -7.18 0.07
N ILE A 52 -5.06 -7.84 1.22
CA ILE A 52 -5.11 -7.23 2.55
C ILE A 52 -3.68 -7.22 3.08
N VAL A 53 -3.15 -6.05 3.42
CA VAL A 53 -1.79 -5.88 3.93
C VAL A 53 -1.77 -5.25 5.32
N GLY A 54 -0.79 -5.62 6.16
CA GLY A 54 -0.64 -5.06 7.50
C GLY A 54 0.74 -5.30 8.12
N GLY A 55 1.08 -4.54 9.17
CA GLY A 55 2.38 -4.61 9.84
C GLY A 55 3.37 -3.53 9.40
N VAL A 56 4.55 -3.48 10.04
CA VAL A 56 5.67 -2.60 9.68
C VAL A 56 6.96 -3.44 9.67
N PRO A 57 7.45 -3.92 8.52
CA PRO A 57 6.92 -3.67 7.16
C PRO A 57 5.56 -4.34 6.92
N ALA A 58 4.78 -3.77 6.00
CA ALA A 58 3.48 -4.34 5.62
C ALA A 58 3.68 -5.63 4.82
N GLU A 59 3.01 -6.70 5.24
CA GLU A 59 3.01 -8.00 4.57
C GLU A 59 1.58 -8.37 4.18
N VAL A 60 1.43 -9.26 3.18
CA VAL A 60 0.11 -9.77 2.78
C VAL A 60 -0.45 -10.69 3.86
N ILE A 61 -1.60 -10.33 4.42
CA ILE A 61 -2.29 -11.07 5.49
C ILE A 61 -3.61 -11.70 5.04
N GLY A 62 -4.04 -11.43 3.80
CA GLY A 62 -5.26 -12.03 3.26
C GLY A 62 -5.64 -11.50 1.88
N ASN A 63 -6.79 -11.96 1.38
CA ASN A 63 -7.38 -11.49 0.13
C ASN A 63 -8.84 -11.06 0.40
N ARG A 64 -9.22 -9.87 -0.05
CA ARG A 64 -10.56 -9.29 0.17
C ARG A 64 -11.67 -10.09 -0.52
N ARG A 65 -11.35 -10.86 -1.56
CA ARG A 65 -12.30 -11.64 -2.35
C ARG A 65 -12.41 -13.11 -1.93
N SER A 66 -11.57 -13.60 -1.01
CA SER A 66 -11.54 -15.02 -0.64
C SER A 66 -12.62 -15.41 0.38
N GLY A 67 -13.84 -14.89 0.23
CA GLY A 67 -15.03 -15.23 1.02
C GLY A 67 -15.96 -16.18 0.28
#